data_AF-A0A533SAP4-F1
#
_entry.id   AF-A0A533SAP4-F1
#
_cell.length_a   1.000
_cell.length_b   1.000
_cell.length_c   1.000
_cell.angle_alpha   90.00
_cell.angle_beta   90.00
_cell.angle_gamma   90.00
#
_symmetry.space_group_name_H-M   'P 1'
#
loop_
_entity.id
_entity.type
_entity.pdbx_description
1 polymer ?
#
loop_
_entity_poly.entity_id
_entity_poly.type
_entity_poly.pdbx_seq_one_letter_code
_entity_poly.pdbx_strand_id
1 'polypeptide(L)'
;MVQEASGLPGGKGGDPGKEMSGEGFAALLSQHLSNGTRPGLRLGAVGNVWTARAFGRATQVSERTVRNWRSGSTLPDDAGLQNILDALFGDDPSLVGARCALENAWDIAQRRRSAETLATAAPEPDGLDFVEGVDSLEIRPAPASDHTAARDPVVRRRLPIIAEKLRDLAETIGSRLDNQRGWRLLRRRVQSLLDLVDGQPAEAIPERLVELYDWTISLASFVEFDDGLERNAAAADEPLDPDIRRALVDVLSTMAPWLRTFPSVLTWDSEKQSLLSRAQAFETARAMLRDAEAFIRMAGATGALSLVDAERAVEPLETAKRTGFQAEKAGYRGLATARNLLSRSVRVLALGSTFFMGTVYSNFATKSALLQSIGTFL
;
A
#
# COMPACT_ATOMS: atom_id res chain seq x y z
N MET A 1 42.31 39.58 52.01
CA MET A 1 43.08 39.25 50.80
C MET A 1 43.50 37.79 50.90
N VAL A 2 42.89 36.92 50.11
CA VAL A 2 43.52 35.86 49.28
C VAL A 2 42.35 35.23 48.53
N GLN A 3 42.39 35.34 47.20
CA GLN A 3 41.57 34.62 46.25
C GLN A 3 42.08 33.18 46.14
N GLU A 4 41.20 32.19 46.10
CA GLU A 4 41.47 30.96 45.36
C GLU A 4 40.22 30.56 44.58
N ALA A 5 40.37 30.56 43.26
CA ALA A 5 39.37 30.23 42.27
C ALA A 5 39.62 28.81 41.77
N SER A 6 38.68 27.92 42.03
CA SER A 6 38.69 26.54 41.52
C SER A 6 37.69 26.42 40.36
N GLY A 7 38.15 26.72 39.15
CA GLY A 7 37.42 26.47 37.91
C GLY A 7 37.69 25.05 37.41
N LEU A 8 36.69 24.17 37.50
CA LEU A 8 36.69 22.88 36.80
C LEU A 8 36.03 23.05 35.42
N PRO A 9 36.62 22.53 34.33
CA PRO A 9 36.01 22.60 33.01
C PRO A 9 34.81 21.64 32.93
N GLY A 10 33.64 22.20 32.65
CA GLY A 10 32.42 21.46 32.33
C GLY A 10 32.58 20.65 31.05
N GLY A 11 32.89 19.37 31.20
CA GLY A 11 32.78 18.39 30.13
C GLY A 11 31.31 18.26 29.72
N LYS A 12 30.99 18.63 28.48
CA LYS A 12 29.68 18.36 27.88
C LYS A 12 29.44 16.86 27.95
N GLY A 13 28.48 16.44 28.76
CA GLY A 13 28.01 15.06 28.84
C GLY A 13 27.60 14.61 27.44
N GLY A 14 28.43 13.75 26.84
CA GLY A 14 28.08 13.01 25.65
C GLY A 14 26.94 12.08 26.00
N ASP A 15 25.87 12.13 25.21
CA ASP A 15 24.69 11.29 25.33
C ASP A 15 25.10 9.80 25.40
N PRO A 16 24.92 9.13 26.55
CA PRO A 16 25.38 7.74 26.75
C PRO A 16 24.53 6.71 25.99
N GLY A 17 23.53 7.13 25.21
CA GLY A 17 22.80 6.27 24.27
C GLY A 17 23.47 6.10 22.90
N LYS A 18 24.59 6.76 22.63
CA LYS A 18 25.32 6.68 21.35
C LYS A 18 26.34 5.53 21.35
N GLU A 19 25.92 4.34 21.76
CA GLU A 19 26.72 3.13 21.56
C GLU A 19 26.93 2.89 20.05
N MET A 20 28.15 2.50 19.71
CA MET A 20 28.65 2.27 18.36
C MET A 20 27.90 1.12 17.65
N SER A 21 26.69 1.38 17.17
CA SER A 21 26.04 0.57 16.13
C SER A 21 26.73 0.86 14.79
N GLY A 22 27.94 0.33 14.63
CA GLY A 22 28.85 0.54 13.50
C GLY A 22 28.41 -0.06 12.16
N GLU A 23 27.11 -0.22 11.89
CA GLU A 23 26.63 -1.03 10.74
C GLU A 23 25.70 -0.26 9.77
N GLY A 24 25.59 1.06 9.89
CA GLY A 24 24.87 1.88 8.91
C GLY A 24 25.73 2.21 7.69
N PHE A 25 25.12 2.33 6.50
CA PHE A 25 25.78 2.77 5.25
C PHE A 25 26.71 3.98 5.45
N ALA A 26 26.22 5.01 6.16
CA ALA A 26 26.97 6.24 6.42
C ALA A 26 28.24 6.02 7.26
N ALA A 27 28.20 5.09 8.21
CA ALA A 27 29.33 4.71 9.06
C ALA A 27 30.37 3.93 8.26
N LEU A 28 29.95 2.91 7.50
CA LEU A 28 30.82 2.12 6.63
C LEU A 28 31.46 2.98 5.54
N LEU A 29 30.69 3.86 4.89
CA LEU A 29 31.22 4.82 3.92
C LEU A 29 32.27 5.72 4.59
N SER A 30 31.98 6.27 5.77
CA SER A 30 32.93 7.11 6.51
C SER A 30 34.20 6.37 6.89
N GLN A 31 34.12 5.08 7.25
CA GLN A 31 35.26 4.22 7.52
C GLN A 31 36.11 4.01 6.26
N HIS A 32 35.50 3.64 5.13
CA HIS A 32 36.21 3.44 3.87
C HIS A 32 36.96 4.70 3.42
N LEU A 33 36.32 5.86 3.56
CA LEU A 33 36.93 7.14 3.23
C LEU A 33 38.09 7.51 4.17
N SER A 34 37.96 7.17 5.45
CA SER A 34 39.00 7.42 6.47
C SER A 34 40.20 6.50 6.30
N ASN A 35 39.98 5.25 5.85
CA ASN A 35 41.05 4.29 5.56
C ASN A 35 41.70 4.50 4.18
N GLY A 36 41.17 5.43 3.38
CA GLY A 36 41.66 5.69 2.03
C GLY A 36 41.46 4.51 1.07
N THR A 37 40.39 3.73 1.26
CA THR A 37 40.07 2.54 0.46
C THR A 37 39.99 2.92 -1.02
N ARG A 38 40.72 2.21 -1.88
CA ARG A 38 40.76 2.41 -3.34
C ARG A 38 41.24 1.13 -4.04
N PRO A 39 40.92 0.94 -5.33
CA PRO A 39 41.36 -0.22 -6.10
C PRO A 39 42.89 -0.33 -6.17
N GLY A 40 43.42 -1.56 -6.20
CA GLY A 40 44.84 -1.83 -6.41
C GLY A 40 45.75 -1.59 -5.20
N LEU A 41 45.17 -1.29 -4.02
CA LEU A 41 45.93 -1.32 -2.77
C LEU A 41 46.24 -2.77 -2.38
N ARG A 42 47.43 -3.00 -1.82
CA ARG A 42 47.74 -4.28 -1.17
C ARG A 42 46.79 -4.49 0.01
N LEU A 43 46.32 -5.72 0.21
CA LEU A 43 45.45 -6.06 1.33
C LEU A 43 46.09 -5.60 2.66
N GLY A 44 45.36 -4.80 3.43
CA GLY A 44 45.84 -4.21 4.69
C GLY A 44 46.66 -2.92 4.57
N ALA A 45 46.98 -2.46 3.36
CA ALA A 45 47.62 -1.15 3.18
C ALA A 45 46.60 -0.02 3.38
N VAL A 46 46.94 0.94 4.23
CA VAL A 46 46.13 2.15 4.44
C VAL A 46 46.43 3.14 3.34
N GLY A 47 45.41 3.59 2.64
CA GLY A 47 45.55 4.60 1.61
C GLY A 47 45.54 6.03 2.16
N ASN A 48 45.94 7.02 1.33
CA ASN A 48 45.64 8.42 1.62
C ASN A 48 44.14 8.62 1.88
N VAL A 49 43.81 9.30 2.97
CA VAL A 49 42.44 9.61 3.38
C VAL A 49 41.71 10.35 2.26
N TRP A 50 40.48 9.94 1.98
CA TRP A 50 39.60 10.64 1.07
C TRP A 50 39.08 11.94 1.70
N THR A 51 39.46 13.09 1.15
CA THR A 51 38.75 14.34 1.44
C THR A 51 37.39 14.33 0.72
N ALA A 52 36.37 14.97 1.30
CA ALA A 52 35.05 15.04 0.68
C ALA A 52 35.09 15.68 -0.72
N ARG A 53 35.98 16.66 -0.93
CA ARG A 53 36.23 17.28 -2.24
C ARG A 53 36.86 16.31 -3.25
N ALA A 54 37.86 15.52 -2.83
CA ALA A 54 38.51 14.55 -3.73
C ALA A 54 37.55 13.41 -4.09
N PHE A 55 36.82 12.89 -3.09
CA PHE A 55 35.85 11.83 -3.32
C PHE A 55 34.68 12.30 -4.18
N GLY A 56 34.16 13.51 -3.96
CA GLY A 56 33.10 14.08 -4.79
C GLY A 56 33.50 14.21 -6.27
N ARG A 57 34.76 14.54 -6.57
CA ARG A 57 35.26 14.51 -7.95
C ARG A 57 35.28 13.10 -8.53
N ALA A 58 35.70 12.10 -7.74
CA ALA A 58 35.75 10.71 -8.19
C ALA A 58 34.34 10.15 -8.48
N THR A 59 33.34 10.53 -7.68
CA THR A 59 31.95 10.08 -7.81
C THR A 59 31.03 11.03 -8.58
N GLN A 60 31.59 12.10 -9.16
CA GLN A 60 30.89 13.13 -9.95
C GLN A 60 29.76 13.85 -9.20
N VAL A 61 29.92 14.07 -7.89
CA VAL A 61 28.97 14.84 -7.06
C VAL A 61 29.65 15.96 -6.29
N SER A 62 28.85 16.88 -5.75
CA SER A 62 29.37 17.97 -4.93
C SER A 62 29.98 17.48 -3.61
N GLU A 63 30.93 18.24 -3.06
CA GLU A 63 31.48 17.98 -1.72
C GLU A 63 30.38 17.94 -0.64
N ARG A 64 29.35 18.79 -0.75
CA ARG A 64 28.21 18.83 0.18
C ARG A 64 27.43 17.51 0.15
N THR A 65 27.20 16.96 -1.03
CA THR A 65 26.52 15.67 -1.21
C THR A 65 27.28 14.54 -0.50
N VAL A 66 28.60 14.48 -0.67
CA VAL A 66 29.45 13.49 0.03
C VAL A 66 29.34 13.63 1.55
N ARG A 67 29.36 14.86 2.06
CA ARG A 67 29.19 15.10 3.51
C ARG A 67 27.83 14.62 4.00
N ASN A 68 26.76 14.88 3.25
CA ASN A 68 25.40 14.42 3.60
C ASN A 68 25.28 12.89 3.60
N TRP A 69 25.93 12.20 2.65
CA TRP A 69 25.97 10.73 2.64
C TRP A 69 26.71 10.19 3.87
N ARG A 70 27.85 10.78 4.21
CA ARG A 70 28.65 10.39 5.38
C ARG A 70 27.95 10.64 6.72
N SER A 71 27.09 11.65 6.80
CA SER A 71 26.26 11.91 7.98
C SER A 71 24.95 11.12 8.00
N GLY A 72 24.63 10.39 6.94
CA GLY A 72 23.35 9.70 6.77
C GLY A 72 22.16 10.64 6.55
N SER A 73 22.40 11.93 6.29
CA SER A 73 21.34 12.91 6.05
C SER A 73 20.61 12.68 4.73
N THR A 74 21.32 12.14 3.73
CA THR A 74 20.75 11.66 2.47
C THR A 74 21.41 10.35 2.08
N LEU A 75 20.73 9.53 1.28
CA LEU A 75 21.32 8.36 0.62
C LEU A 75 21.61 8.69 -0.86
N PRO A 76 22.62 8.07 -1.48
CA PRO A 76 22.78 8.10 -2.93
C PRO A 76 21.62 7.35 -3.59
N ASP A 77 21.28 7.74 -4.82
CA ASP A 77 20.48 6.92 -5.74
C ASP A 77 21.31 5.76 -6.32
N ASP A 78 20.71 4.91 -7.15
CA ASP A 78 21.39 3.73 -7.72
C ASP A 78 22.67 4.11 -8.49
N ALA A 79 22.60 5.17 -9.29
CA ALA A 79 23.76 5.68 -10.04
C ALA A 79 24.84 6.24 -9.11
N GLY A 80 24.45 6.98 -8.07
CA GLY A 80 25.35 7.48 -7.04
C GLY A 80 26.03 6.35 -6.26
N LEU A 81 25.30 5.28 -5.94
CA LEU A 81 25.87 4.10 -5.31
C LEU A 81 26.90 3.45 -6.22
N GLN A 82 26.58 3.20 -7.49
CA GLN A 82 27.52 2.59 -8.43
C GLN A 82 28.82 3.40 -8.54
N ASN A 83 28.72 4.74 -8.66
CA ASN A 83 29.88 5.63 -8.67
C ASN A 83 30.74 5.52 -7.39
N ILE A 84 30.11 5.38 -6.22
CA ILE A 84 30.81 5.15 -4.94
C ILE A 84 31.57 3.83 -4.98
N LEU A 85 30.91 2.76 -5.43
CA LEU A 85 31.48 1.42 -5.45
C LEU A 85 32.67 1.35 -6.42
N ASP A 86 32.56 1.97 -7.58
CA ASP A 86 33.63 2.00 -8.58
C ASP A 86 34.82 2.84 -8.10
N ALA A 87 34.57 3.96 -7.42
CA ALA A 87 35.62 4.80 -6.85
C ALA A 87 36.38 4.12 -5.70
N LEU A 88 35.70 3.34 -4.86
CA LEU A 88 36.29 2.69 -3.68
C LEU A 88 36.90 1.32 -3.99
N PHE A 89 36.25 0.54 -4.85
CA PHE A 89 36.54 -0.88 -5.04
C PHE A 89 36.91 -1.23 -6.49
N GLY A 90 36.32 -0.54 -7.47
CA GLY A 90 36.51 -0.85 -8.90
C GLY A 90 36.19 -2.32 -9.16
N ASP A 91 37.01 -2.95 -10.01
CA ASP A 91 36.94 -4.39 -10.33
C ASP A 91 37.92 -5.25 -9.49
N ASP A 92 38.41 -4.75 -8.35
CA ASP A 92 39.43 -5.45 -7.54
C ASP A 92 38.84 -6.67 -6.81
N PRO A 93 39.26 -7.91 -7.14
CA PRO A 93 38.72 -9.12 -6.52
C PRO A 93 38.97 -9.20 -5.02
N SER A 94 40.03 -8.54 -4.52
CA SER A 94 40.37 -8.55 -3.09
C SER A 94 39.41 -7.71 -2.24
N LEU A 95 38.61 -6.84 -2.86
CA LEU A 95 37.68 -5.92 -2.18
C LEU A 95 36.21 -6.32 -2.31
N VAL A 96 35.89 -7.46 -2.93
CA VAL A 96 34.51 -7.93 -3.15
C VAL A 96 33.70 -8.00 -1.86
N GLY A 97 34.29 -8.52 -0.76
CA GLY A 97 33.59 -8.61 0.52
C GLY A 97 33.20 -7.23 1.09
N ALA A 98 34.09 -6.24 0.98
CA ALA A 98 33.80 -4.87 1.41
C ALA A 98 32.76 -4.19 0.51
N ARG A 99 32.83 -4.46 -0.81
CA ARG A 99 31.84 -3.99 -1.78
C ARG A 99 30.44 -4.50 -1.44
N CYS A 100 30.28 -5.81 -1.28
CA CYS A 100 29.00 -6.43 -0.90
C CYS A 100 28.49 -5.92 0.45
N ALA A 101 29.38 -5.73 1.43
CA ALA A 101 28.99 -5.18 2.74
C ALA A 101 28.42 -3.76 2.63
N LEU A 102 29.04 -2.90 1.82
CA LEU A 102 28.57 -1.53 1.61
C LEU A 102 27.26 -1.48 0.79
N GLU A 103 27.14 -2.31 -0.25
CA GLU A 103 25.91 -2.50 -1.03
C GLU A 103 24.75 -2.94 -0.13
N ASN A 104 24.93 -4.00 0.67
CA ASN A 104 23.92 -4.50 1.60
C ASN A 104 23.51 -3.43 2.63
N ALA A 105 24.47 -2.68 3.16
CA ALA A 105 24.18 -1.60 4.11
C ALA A 105 23.40 -0.45 3.46
N TRP A 106 23.67 -0.15 2.19
CA TRP A 106 22.89 0.82 1.40
C TRP A 106 21.46 0.32 1.19
N ASP A 107 21.27 -0.93 0.77
CA ASP A 107 19.96 -1.54 0.57
C ASP A 107 19.10 -1.48 1.84
N ILE A 108 19.69 -1.85 2.99
CA ILE A 108 19.02 -1.79 4.30
C ILE A 108 18.62 -0.35 4.62
N ALA A 109 19.53 0.62 4.42
CA ALA A 109 19.25 2.03 4.67
C ALA A 109 18.15 2.58 3.75
N GLN A 110 18.14 2.18 2.48
CA GLN A 110 17.16 2.60 1.49
C GLN A 110 15.77 2.03 1.79
N ARG A 111 15.69 0.75 2.16
CA ARG A 111 14.43 0.12 2.63
C ARG A 111 13.91 0.81 3.88
N ARG A 112 14.78 1.09 4.86
CA ARG A 112 14.41 1.82 6.08
C ARG A 112 13.84 3.21 5.76
N ARG A 113 14.51 3.98 4.91
CA ARG A 113 14.05 5.32 4.51
C ARG A 113 12.71 5.26 3.77
N SER A 114 12.53 4.26 2.91
CA SER A 114 11.26 4.01 2.21
C SER A 114 10.16 3.66 3.20
N ALA A 115 10.45 2.79 4.18
CA ALA A 115 9.53 2.45 5.26
C ALA A 115 9.15 3.67 6.12
N GLU A 116 10.10 4.52 6.51
CA GLU A 116 9.83 5.77 7.23
C GLU A 116 8.96 6.74 6.42
N THR A 117 9.21 6.83 5.11
CA THR A 117 8.38 7.63 4.18
C THR A 117 6.96 7.07 4.10
N LEU A 118 6.81 5.75 3.94
CA LEU A 118 5.51 5.08 3.91
C LEU A 118 4.78 5.19 5.25
N ALA A 119 5.50 5.12 6.37
CA ALA A 119 4.95 5.27 7.71
C ALA A 119 4.43 6.69 7.97
N THR A 120 4.97 7.71 7.28
CA THR A 120 4.51 9.10 7.44
C THR A 120 3.54 9.54 6.35
N ALA A 121 3.41 8.79 5.26
CA ALA A 121 2.47 9.06 4.18
C ALA A 121 1.02 9.08 4.68
N ALA A 122 0.22 10.06 4.24
CA ALA A 122 -1.21 10.03 4.48
C ALA A 122 -1.82 8.78 3.79
N PRO A 123 -2.83 8.15 4.40
CA PRO A 123 -3.58 7.11 3.71
C PRO A 123 -4.12 7.63 2.37
N GLU A 124 -4.06 6.79 1.35
CA GLU A 124 -4.72 7.02 0.07
C GLU A 124 -6.24 7.09 0.33
N PRO A 125 -6.91 8.18 -0.06
CA PRO A 125 -8.25 8.48 0.46
C PRO A 125 -9.36 7.59 -0.15
N ASP A 126 -9.08 6.97 -1.30
CA ASP A 126 -9.96 6.00 -1.98
C ASP A 126 -9.79 4.55 -1.51
N GLY A 127 -8.69 4.26 -0.80
CA GLY A 127 -8.37 2.94 -0.31
C GLY A 127 -9.09 2.60 0.99
N LEU A 128 -9.18 1.32 1.31
CA LEU A 128 -9.63 0.91 2.64
C LEU A 128 -8.62 1.37 3.68
N ASP A 129 -9.13 1.86 4.80
CA ASP A 129 -8.29 2.16 5.96
C ASP A 129 -8.30 0.97 6.91
N PHE A 130 -7.19 0.75 7.60
CA PHE A 130 -6.95 -0.40 8.45
C PHE A 130 -6.65 0.03 9.87
N VAL A 131 -7.26 -0.62 10.84
CA VAL A 131 -7.02 -0.44 12.27
C VAL A 131 -6.37 -1.68 12.86
N GLU A 132 -5.69 -1.52 13.99
CA GLU A 132 -5.11 -2.66 14.71
C GLU A 132 -6.23 -3.37 15.48
N GLY A 133 -6.50 -4.63 15.13
CA GLY A 133 -7.31 -5.55 15.91
C GLY A 133 -6.47 -6.27 16.97
N VAL A 134 -7.03 -7.34 17.56
CA VAL A 134 -6.33 -8.13 18.57
C VAL A 134 -5.17 -8.92 17.96
N ASP A 135 -5.43 -9.65 16.88
CA ASP A 135 -4.47 -10.55 16.24
C ASP A 135 -4.18 -10.21 14.77
N SER A 136 -4.97 -9.35 14.16
CA SER A 136 -4.86 -8.98 12.74
C SER A 136 -5.14 -7.48 12.53
N LEU A 137 -4.79 -6.95 11.36
CA LEU A 137 -5.34 -5.68 10.90
C LEU A 137 -6.79 -5.92 10.45
N GLU A 138 -7.65 -4.97 10.77
CA GLU A 138 -9.08 -5.00 10.43
C GLU A 138 -9.44 -3.78 9.60
N ILE A 139 -10.40 -3.92 8.68
CA ILE A 139 -10.93 -2.76 7.94
C ILE A 139 -11.59 -1.81 8.95
N ARG A 140 -11.26 -0.52 8.89
CA ARG A 140 -11.81 0.48 9.80
C ARG A 140 -13.35 0.50 9.71
N PRO A 141 -14.06 0.51 10.85
CA PRO A 141 -15.51 0.72 10.88
C PRO A 141 -15.93 2.04 10.22
N ALA A 142 -17.19 2.11 9.81
CA ALA A 142 -17.72 3.30 9.16
C ALA A 142 -17.71 4.53 10.11
N PRO A 143 -17.47 5.74 9.59
CA PRO A 143 -17.54 6.94 10.41
C PRO A 143 -18.98 7.24 10.88
N ALA A 144 -19.10 7.94 12.00
CA ALA A 144 -20.40 8.34 12.59
C ALA A 144 -21.31 9.14 11.62
N SER A 145 -20.71 9.81 10.63
CA SER A 145 -21.42 10.52 9.57
C SER A 145 -22.25 9.58 8.69
N ASP A 146 -21.75 8.39 8.38
CA ASP A 146 -22.47 7.40 7.59
C ASP A 146 -23.62 6.78 8.40
N HIS A 147 -23.42 6.55 9.71
CA HIS A 147 -24.52 6.14 10.59
C HIS A 147 -25.60 7.21 10.73
N THR A 148 -25.23 8.49 10.62
CA THR A 148 -26.20 9.58 10.60
C THR A 148 -27.01 9.55 9.31
N ALA A 149 -26.35 9.40 8.16
CA ALA A 149 -27.01 9.25 6.87
C ALA A 149 -27.95 8.02 6.83
N ALA A 150 -27.55 6.89 7.43
CA ALA A 150 -28.37 5.68 7.51
C ALA A 150 -29.72 5.87 8.22
N ARG A 151 -29.81 6.83 9.13
CA ARG A 151 -31.04 7.14 9.89
C ARG A 151 -32.01 8.04 9.12
N ASP A 152 -31.60 8.61 7.99
CA ASP A 152 -32.46 9.45 7.15
C ASP A 152 -33.68 8.63 6.65
N PRO A 153 -34.92 9.11 6.83
CA PRO A 153 -36.12 8.40 6.39
C PRO A 153 -36.14 8.06 4.90
N VAL A 154 -35.55 8.89 4.04
CA VAL A 154 -35.45 8.65 2.59
C VAL A 154 -34.50 7.50 2.31
N VAL A 155 -33.34 7.46 2.98
CA VAL A 155 -32.36 6.38 2.85
C VAL A 155 -32.99 5.05 3.29
N ARG A 156 -33.70 5.06 4.43
CA ARG A 156 -34.42 3.88 4.96
C ARG A 156 -35.49 3.35 4.01
N ARG A 157 -36.32 4.23 3.44
CA ARG A 157 -37.40 3.84 2.53
C ARG A 157 -36.91 3.27 1.20
N ARG A 158 -35.71 3.65 0.76
CA ARG A 158 -35.13 3.16 -0.51
C ARG A 158 -34.50 1.78 -0.40
N LEU A 159 -34.03 1.37 0.77
CA LEU A 159 -33.35 0.08 0.95
C LEU A 159 -34.23 -1.13 0.55
N PRO A 160 -35.52 -1.23 0.96
CA PRO A 160 -36.39 -2.32 0.51
C PRO A 160 -36.62 -2.33 -1.01
N ILE A 161 -36.69 -1.16 -1.65
CA ILE A 161 -36.85 -1.04 -3.11
C ILE A 161 -35.61 -1.57 -3.84
N ILE A 162 -34.42 -1.29 -3.31
CA ILE A 162 -33.15 -1.81 -3.84
C ILE A 162 -33.12 -3.34 -3.71
N ALA A 163 -33.52 -3.88 -2.55
CA ALA A 163 -33.59 -5.32 -2.33
C ALA A 163 -34.59 -6.01 -3.29
N GLU A 164 -35.75 -5.40 -3.52
CA GLU A 164 -36.74 -5.88 -4.50
C GLU A 164 -36.15 -5.92 -5.92
N LYS A 165 -35.54 -4.83 -6.40
CA LYS A 165 -34.91 -4.79 -7.73
C LYS A 165 -33.77 -5.79 -7.89
N LEU A 166 -32.96 -6.00 -6.84
CA LEU A 166 -31.90 -7.01 -6.84
C LEU A 166 -32.46 -8.43 -6.93
N ARG A 167 -33.59 -8.71 -6.24
CA ARG A 167 -34.30 -9.99 -6.33
C ARG A 167 -34.84 -10.22 -7.74
N ASP A 168 -35.52 -9.23 -8.32
CA ASP A 168 -36.04 -9.30 -9.68
C ASP A 168 -34.91 -9.55 -10.70
N LEU A 169 -33.77 -8.87 -10.53
CA LEU A 169 -32.59 -9.10 -11.37
C LEU A 169 -32.02 -10.52 -11.20
N ALA A 170 -31.91 -11.01 -9.96
CA ALA A 170 -31.43 -12.36 -9.68
C ALA A 170 -32.34 -13.43 -10.31
N GLU A 171 -33.66 -13.25 -10.24
CA GLU A 171 -34.66 -14.11 -10.86
C GLU A 171 -34.58 -14.05 -12.40
N THR A 172 -34.45 -12.84 -12.97
CA THR A 172 -34.36 -12.62 -14.42
C THR A 172 -33.11 -13.28 -15.03
N ILE A 173 -31.98 -13.23 -14.30
CA ILE A 173 -30.74 -13.92 -14.69
C ILE A 173 -30.96 -15.44 -14.66
N GLY A 174 -31.58 -15.96 -13.60
CA GLY A 174 -31.81 -17.40 -13.43
C GLY A 174 -30.51 -18.20 -13.61
N SER A 175 -30.54 -19.23 -14.45
CA SER A 175 -29.35 -20.00 -14.89
C SER A 175 -28.86 -19.65 -16.30
N ARG A 176 -29.43 -18.62 -16.94
CA ARG A 176 -29.18 -18.29 -18.38
C ARG A 176 -27.71 -17.97 -18.67
N LEU A 177 -27.00 -17.43 -17.68
CA LEU A 177 -25.63 -16.94 -17.81
C LEU A 177 -24.57 -17.88 -17.24
N ASP A 178 -24.95 -19.03 -16.67
CA ASP A 178 -24.02 -19.92 -15.96
C ASP A 178 -22.95 -20.53 -16.89
N ASN A 179 -23.27 -20.69 -18.18
CA ASN A 179 -22.36 -21.24 -19.19
C ASN A 179 -21.53 -20.17 -19.94
N GLN A 180 -21.76 -18.88 -19.68
CA GLN A 180 -21.09 -17.80 -20.40
C GLN A 180 -19.91 -17.27 -19.58
N ARG A 181 -18.70 -17.34 -20.16
CA ARG A 181 -17.46 -17.06 -19.42
C ARG A 181 -17.41 -15.63 -18.92
N GLY A 182 -17.79 -14.66 -19.77
CA GLY A 182 -17.82 -13.24 -19.41
C GLY A 182 -18.81 -12.92 -18.30
N TRP A 183 -19.92 -13.66 -18.20
CA TRP A 183 -21.05 -13.36 -17.33
C TRP A 183 -21.16 -14.20 -16.06
N ARG A 184 -20.39 -15.28 -15.92
CA ARG A 184 -20.51 -16.25 -14.81
C ARG A 184 -20.53 -15.63 -13.40
N LEU A 185 -19.91 -14.46 -13.22
CA LEU A 185 -19.84 -13.77 -11.94
C LEU A 185 -21.01 -12.80 -11.69
N LEU A 186 -21.79 -12.44 -12.70
CA LEU A 186 -22.88 -11.47 -12.57
C LEU A 186 -23.91 -11.94 -11.55
N ARG A 187 -24.44 -13.16 -11.70
CA ARG A 187 -25.41 -13.75 -10.77
C ARG A 187 -24.90 -13.79 -9.34
N ARG A 188 -23.67 -14.29 -9.15
CA ARG A 188 -23.05 -14.38 -7.82
C ARG A 188 -22.97 -13.00 -7.16
N ARG A 189 -22.60 -11.97 -7.92
CA ARG A 189 -22.45 -10.60 -7.41
C ARG A 189 -23.79 -9.94 -7.08
N VAL A 190 -24.81 -10.18 -7.91
CA VAL A 190 -26.19 -9.76 -7.59
C VAL A 190 -26.66 -10.43 -6.31
N GLN A 191 -26.42 -11.73 -6.14
CA GLN A 191 -26.78 -12.45 -4.91
C GLN A 191 -26.02 -11.92 -3.70
N SER A 192 -24.70 -11.71 -3.80
CA SER A 192 -23.92 -11.14 -2.71
C SER A 192 -24.41 -9.74 -2.31
N LEU A 193 -24.82 -8.91 -3.27
CA LEU A 193 -25.45 -7.63 -2.97
C LEU A 193 -26.81 -7.78 -2.30
N LEU A 194 -27.64 -8.70 -2.79
CA LEU A 194 -28.94 -8.99 -2.21
C LEU A 194 -28.79 -9.44 -0.76
N ASP A 195 -27.86 -10.35 -0.46
CA ASP A 195 -27.59 -10.85 0.90
C ASP A 195 -27.15 -9.72 1.85
N LEU A 196 -26.50 -8.66 1.33
CA LEU A 196 -26.08 -7.50 2.12
C LEU A 196 -27.21 -6.51 2.42
N VAL A 197 -28.29 -6.50 1.63
CA VAL A 197 -29.39 -5.53 1.80
C VAL A 197 -30.70 -6.16 2.26
N ASP A 198 -30.96 -7.41 1.92
CA ASP A 198 -32.25 -8.05 2.17
C ASP A 198 -32.44 -8.36 3.66
N GLY A 199 -33.58 -7.94 4.18
CA GLY A 199 -33.90 -8.04 5.62
C GLY A 199 -33.01 -7.21 6.55
N GLN A 200 -32.06 -6.43 6.05
CA GLN A 200 -31.18 -5.62 6.88
C GLN A 200 -31.83 -4.27 7.23
N PRO A 201 -31.72 -3.80 8.48
CA PRO A 201 -32.05 -2.42 8.80
C PRO A 201 -31.03 -1.47 8.16
N ALA A 202 -31.47 -0.28 7.74
CA ALA A 202 -30.57 0.70 7.12
C ALA A 202 -29.41 1.10 8.03
N GLU A 203 -29.63 1.06 9.35
CA GLU A 203 -28.63 1.37 10.37
C GLU A 203 -27.44 0.39 10.40
N ALA A 204 -27.59 -0.82 9.83
CA ALA A 204 -26.50 -1.80 9.69
C ALA A 204 -25.66 -1.60 8.41
N ILE A 205 -26.16 -0.81 7.46
CA ILE A 205 -25.51 -0.57 6.16
C ILE A 205 -24.11 0.06 6.27
N PRO A 206 -23.83 1.02 7.17
CA PRO A 206 -22.49 1.61 7.27
C PRO A 206 -21.38 0.56 7.42
N GLU A 207 -21.60 -0.50 8.21
CA GLU A 207 -20.62 -1.59 8.43
C GLU A 207 -20.42 -2.52 7.21
N ARG A 208 -21.24 -2.33 6.17
CA ARG A 208 -21.23 -3.08 4.91
C ARG A 208 -20.98 -2.16 3.71
N LEU A 209 -20.78 -0.86 3.94
CA LEU A 209 -20.81 0.17 2.90
C LEU A 209 -19.69 0.01 1.88
N VAL A 210 -18.51 -0.41 2.36
CA VAL A 210 -17.35 -0.75 1.52
C VAL A 210 -17.74 -1.81 0.48
N GLU A 211 -18.30 -2.93 0.93
CA GLU A 211 -18.71 -4.03 0.05
C GLU A 211 -19.82 -3.60 -0.88
N LEU A 212 -20.85 -2.95 -0.38
CA LEU A 212 -21.97 -2.48 -1.20
C LEU A 212 -21.46 -1.58 -2.34
N TYR A 213 -20.55 -0.66 -2.03
CA TYR A 213 -19.95 0.21 -3.03
C TYR A 213 -19.10 -0.56 -4.05
N ASP A 214 -18.22 -1.45 -3.58
CA ASP A 214 -17.34 -2.21 -4.46
C ASP A 214 -18.13 -3.17 -5.36
N TRP A 215 -19.11 -3.88 -4.83
CA TRP A 215 -20.01 -4.71 -5.62
C TRP A 215 -20.87 -3.89 -6.59
N THR A 216 -21.26 -2.66 -6.24
CA THR A 216 -22.00 -1.79 -7.17
C THR A 216 -21.14 -1.36 -8.36
N ILE A 217 -19.89 -0.96 -8.12
CA ILE A 217 -18.92 -0.69 -9.21
C ILE A 217 -18.74 -1.96 -10.05
N SER A 218 -18.64 -3.09 -9.38
CA SER A 218 -18.53 -4.41 -9.98
C SER A 218 -19.69 -4.75 -10.91
N LEU A 219 -20.93 -4.47 -10.49
CA LEU A 219 -22.13 -4.59 -11.33
C LEU A 219 -22.09 -3.61 -12.51
N ALA A 220 -21.70 -2.36 -12.28
CA ALA A 220 -21.60 -1.35 -13.32
C ALA A 220 -20.56 -1.72 -14.40
N SER A 221 -19.48 -2.41 -14.03
CA SER A 221 -18.50 -2.92 -15.00
C SER A 221 -19.07 -3.95 -15.99
N PHE A 222 -20.17 -4.64 -15.63
CA PHE A 222 -20.84 -5.54 -16.57
C PHE A 222 -21.65 -4.79 -17.64
N VAL A 223 -22.20 -3.62 -17.33
CA VAL A 223 -22.87 -2.78 -18.33
C VAL A 223 -21.85 -2.27 -19.36
N GLU A 224 -20.67 -1.86 -18.90
CA GLU A 224 -19.61 -1.43 -19.83
C GLU A 224 -19.03 -2.58 -20.65
N PHE A 225 -18.94 -3.77 -20.05
CA PHE A 225 -18.57 -4.98 -20.77
C PHE A 225 -19.59 -5.31 -21.86
N ASP A 226 -20.89 -5.25 -21.53
CA ASP A 226 -22.01 -5.43 -22.47
C ASP A 226 -21.94 -4.46 -23.65
N ASP A 227 -21.80 -3.16 -23.35
CA ASP A 227 -21.61 -2.11 -24.36
C ASP A 227 -20.38 -2.39 -25.26
N GLY A 228 -19.34 -3.00 -24.71
CA GLY A 228 -18.15 -3.41 -25.45
C GLY A 228 -18.42 -4.57 -26.42
N LEU A 229 -19.23 -5.56 -25.99
CA LEU A 229 -19.65 -6.68 -26.84
C LEU A 229 -20.59 -6.21 -27.96
N GLU A 230 -21.54 -5.30 -27.67
CA GLU A 230 -22.42 -4.71 -28.69
C GLU A 230 -21.63 -4.01 -29.81
N ARG A 231 -20.49 -3.41 -29.48
CA ARG A 231 -19.60 -2.72 -30.45
C ARG A 231 -18.64 -3.67 -31.16
N ASN A 232 -18.39 -4.85 -30.63
CA ASN A 232 -17.42 -5.81 -31.15
C ASN A 232 -18.09 -7.11 -31.59
N ALA A 233 -18.53 -7.15 -32.85
CA ALA A 233 -19.14 -8.34 -33.45
C ALA A 233 -18.25 -9.60 -33.49
N ALA A 234 -16.94 -9.46 -33.24
CA ALA A 234 -16.00 -10.57 -33.18
C ALA A 234 -15.71 -11.07 -31.74
N ALA A 235 -16.39 -10.51 -30.73
CA ALA A 235 -16.22 -10.96 -29.36
C ALA A 235 -16.70 -12.41 -29.17
N ALA A 236 -16.08 -13.12 -28.23
CA ALA A 236 -16.36 -14.53 -27.98
C ALA A 236 -17.62 -14.77 -27.11
N ASP A 237 -18.02 -13.77 -26.32
CA ASP A 237 -19.24 -13.78 -25.52
C ASP A 237 -20.34 -12.97 -26.24
N GLU A 238 -21.60 -13.36 -26.07
CA GLU A 238 -22.75 -12.62 -26.59
C GLU A 238 -23.14 -11.49 -25.62
N PRO A 239 -23.71 -10.36 -26.11
CA PRO A 239 -24.32 -9.34 -25.27
C PRO A 239 -25.43 -9.92 -24.36
N LEU A 240 -25.74 -9.20 -23.28
CA LEU A 240 -26.83 -9.57 -22.38
C LEU A 240 -28.17 -9.54 -23.10
N ASP A 241 -29.04 -10.46 -22.72
CA ASP A 241 -30.44 -10.40 -23.12
C ASP A 241 -31.06 -9.06 -22.68
N PRO A 242 -31.89 -8.40 -23.52
CA PRO A 242 -32.38 -7.05 -23.24
C PRO A 242 -33.13 -6.89 -21.91
N ASP A 243 -33.80 -7.95 -21.44
CA ASP A 243 -34.50 -7.97 -20.16
C ASP A 243 -33.52 -7.97 -18.98
N ILE A 244 -32.46 -8.77 -19.03
CA ILE A 244 -31.38 -8.78 -18.03
C ILE A 244 -30.67 -7.43 -18.01
N ARG A 245 -30.29 -6.90 -19.18
CA ARG A 245 -29.61 -5.60 -19.29
C ARG A 245 -30.45 -4.48 -18.68
N ARG A 246 -31.74 -4.44 -19.01
CA ARG A 246 -32.68 -3.45 -18.47
C ARG A 246 -32.79 -3.55 -16.95
N ALA A 247 -32.94 -4.75 -16.41
CA ALA A 247 -33.01 -4.96 -14.96
C ALA A 247 -31.71 -4.55 -14.25
N LEU A 248 -30.54 -4.83 -14.84
CA LEU A 248 -29.25 -4.43 -14.31
C LEU A 248 -29.10 -2.89 -14.27
N VAL A 249 -29.44 -2.21 -15.36
CA VAL A 249 -29.41 -0.74 -15.42
C VAL A 249 -30.37 -0.13 -14.41
N ASP A 250 -31.56 -0.71 -14.23
CA ASP A 250 -32.56 -0.25 -13.27
C ASP A 250 -32.06 -0.34 -11.81
N VAL A 251 -31.44 -1.46 -11.43
CA VAL A 251 -30.75 -1.62 -10.13
C VAL A 251 -29.70 -0.52 -9.95
N LEU A 252 -28.79 -0.36 -10.92
CA LEU A 252 -27.69 0.61 -10.82
C LEU A 252 -28.20 2.06 -10.74
N SER A 253 -29.25 2.40 -11.47
CA SER A 253 -29.87 3.73 -11.47
C SER A 253 -30.51 4.09 -10.12
N THR A 254 -30.91 3.07 -9.35
CA THR A 254 -31.47 3.25 -8.00
C THR A 254 -30.38 3.21 -6.93
N MET A 255 -29.45 2.26 -7.05
CA MET A 255 -28.44 1.97 -6.03
C MET A 255 -27.32 3.01 -5.99
N ALA A 256 -26.83 3.48 -7.13
CA ALA A 256 -25.71 4.43 -7.15
C ALA A 256 -26.07 5.79 -6.50
N PRO A 257 -27.23 6.42 -6.78
CA PRO A 257 -27.63 7.63 -6.08
C PRO A 257 -27.92 7.41 -4.59
N TRP A 258 -28.44 6.23 -4.22
CA TRP A 258 -28.65 5.88 -2.82
C TRP A 258 -27.32 5.72 -2.07
N LEU A 259 -26.33 5.04 -2.65
CA LEU A 259 -25.01 4.92 -2.01
C LEU A 259 -24.32 6.29 -1.84
N ARG A 260 -24.51 7.21 -2.79
CA ARG A 260 -23.97 8.59 -2.68
C ARG A 260 -24.61 9.43 -1.57
N THR A 261 -25.66 8.97 -0.89
CA THR A 261 -26.16 9.66 0.31
C THR A 261 -25.25 9.46 1.52
N PHE A 262 -24.35 8.47 1.48
CA PHE A 262 -23.36 8.24 2.52
C PHE A 262 -22.11 9.08 2.26
N PRO A 263 -21.70 9.95 3.21
CA PRO A 263 -20.54 10.81 3.06
C PRO A 263 -19.25 10.10 2.61
N SER A 264 -18.93 8.91 3.16
CA SER A 264 -17.72 8.18 2.76
C SER A 264 -17.75 7.78 1.28
N VAL A 265 -18.90 7.28 0.79
CA VAL A 265 -19.06 6.92 -0.61
C VAL A 265 -18.96 8.13 -1.53
N LEU A 266 -19.53 9.26 -1.12
CA LEU A 266 -19.44 10.49 -1.89
C LEU A 266 -17.98 10.94 -2.06
N THR A 267 -17.19 10.87 -1.00
CA THR A 267 -15.74 11.14 -1.04
C THR A 267 -15.04 10.19 -2.01
N TRP A 268 -15.21 8.87 -1.83
CA TRP A 268 -14.60 7.86 -2.70
C TRP A 268 -15.00 7.97 -4.18
N ASP A 269 -16.19 8.49 -4.46
CA ASP A 269 -16.65 8.70 -5.83
C ASP A 269 -16.06 9.98 -6.44
N SER A 270 -15.95 11.04 -5.64
CA SER A 270 -15.48 12.37 -6.09
C SER A 270 -13.97 12.37 -6.37
N GLU A 271 -13.18 11.75 -5.49
CA GLU A 271 -11.71 11.70 -5.64
C GLU A 271 -11.29 10.92 -6.90
N LYS A 272 -12.02 9.85 -7.20
CA LYS A 272 -11.77 9.02 -8.40
C LYS A 272 -12.04 9.74 -9.70
N GLN A 273 -13.07 10.57 -9.78
CA GLN A 273 -13.32 11.39 -10.98
C GLN A 273 -12.11 12.30 -11.27
N SER A 274 -11.48 12.84 -10.23
CA SER A 274 -10.26 13.63 -10.37
C SER A 274 -9.08 12.79 -10.87
N LEU A 275 -8.89 11.58 -10.34
CA LEU A 275 -7.78 10.70 -10.74
C LEU A 275 -7.92 10.15 -12.17
N LEU A 276 -9.12 9.71 -12.55
CA LEU A 276 -9.38 9.13 -13.86
C LEU A 276 -9.27 10.14 -15.01
N SER A 277 -9.27 11.44 -14.71
CA SER A 277 -8.93 12.48 -15.68
C SER A 277 -7.47 12.42 -16.16
N ARG A 278 -6.61 11.60 -15.55
CA ARG A 278 -5.16 11.49 -15.83
C ARG A 278 -4.79 10.11 -16.41
N ALA A 279 -5.14 9.87 -17.67
CA ALA A 279 -4.94 8.58 -18.35
C ALA A 279 -3.53 7.97 -18.22
N GLN A 280 -2.46 8.76 -18.23
CA GLN A 280 -1.08 8.27 -18.09
C GLN A 280 -0.77 7.66 -16.71
N ALA A 281 -1.42 8.15 -15.65
CA ALA A 281 -1.25 7.58 -14.31
C ALA A 281 -1.79 6.14 -14.25
N PHE A 282 -2.68 5.79 -15.16
CA PHE A 282 -3.37 4.51 -15.13
C PHE A 282 -2.55 3.35 -15.66
N GLU A 283 -1.75 3.53 -16.72
CA GLU A 283 -0.95 2.43 -17.24
C GLU A 283 0.09 1.94 -16.23
N THR A 284 0.71 2.88 -15.49
CA THR A 284 1.59 2.55 -14.38
C THR A 284 0.84 1.82 -13.25
N ALA A 285 -0.37 2.28 -12.91
CA ALA A 285 -1.21 1.64 -11.92
C ALA A 285 -1.60 0.21 -12.34
N ARG A 286 -1.98 0.00 -13.60
CA ARG A 286 -2.36 -1.30 -14.17
C ARG A 286 -1.24 -2.33 -14.05
N ALA A 287 0.01 -1.92 -14.28
CA ALA A 287 1.18 -2.79 -14.12
C ALA A 287 1.33 -3.33 -12.69
N MET A 288 0.84 -2.59 -11.68
CA MET A 288 0.96 -2.95 -10.27
C MET A 288 -0.23 -3.79 -9.74
N LEU A 289 -1.30 -3.98 -10.50
CA LEU A 289 -2.52 -4.65 -10.02
C LEU A 289 -2.27 -6.08 -9.56
N ARG A 290 -1.44 -6.82 -10.32
CA ARG A 290 -1.08 -8.21 -10.00
C ARG A 290 -0.31 -8.29 -8.68
N ASP A 291 0.63 -7.38 -8.47
CA ASP A 291 1.46 -7.35 -7.26
C ASP A 291 0.62 -6.94 -6.05
N ALA A 292 -0.29 -5.98 -6.21
CA ALA A 292 -1.25 -5.60 -5.16
C ALA A 292 -2.18 -6.76 -4.78
N GLU A 293 -2.67 -7.53 -5.75
CA GLU A 293 -3.51 -8.70 -5.48
C GLU A 293 -2.72 -9.76 -4.71
N ALA A 294 -1.51 -10.09 -5.18
CA ALA A 294 -0.63 -11.05 -4.53
C ALA A 294 -0.29 -10.62 -3.09
N PHE A 295 -0.02 -9.33 -2.90
CA PHE A 295 0.23 -8.71 -1.60
C PHE A 295 -0.96 -8.90 -0.65
N ILE A 296 -2.17 -8.48 -1.02
CA ILE A 296 -3.33 -8.60 -0.14
C ILE A 296 -3.64 -10.08 0.18
N ARG A 297 -3.52 -10.98 -0.79
CA ARG A 297 -3.72 -12.42 -0.56
C ARG A 297 -2.69 -13.00 0.40
N MET A 298 -1.43 -12.59 0.29
CA MET A 298 -0.37 -13.01 1.21
C MET A 298 -0.66 -12.52 2.63
N ALA A 299 -1.14 -11.28 2.80
CA ALA A 299 -1.55 -10.76 4.11
C ALA A 299 -2.65 -11.61 4.76
N GLY A 300 -3.63 -12.06 3.97
CA GLY A 300 -4.66 -12.98 4.46
C GLY A 300 -4.09 -14.36 4.81
N ALA A 301 -3.21 -14.91 3.98
CA ALA A 301 -2.61 -16.23 4.19
C ALA A 301 -1.68 -16.29 5.41
N THR A 302 -1.02 -15.19 5.77
CA THR A 302 -0.16 -15.10 6.96
C THR A 302 -0.90 -14.69 8.22
N GLY A 303 -2.19 -14.32 8.14
CA GLY A 303 -2.98 -13.82 9.27
C GLY A 303 -2.79 -12.34 9.59
N ALA A 304 -2.03 -11.59 8.77
CA ALA A 304 -1.90 -10.14 8.93
C ALA A 304 -3.23 -9.41 8.66
N LEU A 305 -4.08 -10.00 7.81
CA LEU A 305 -5.49 -9.66 7.65
C LEU A 305 -6.34 -10.89 7.97
N SER A 306 -7.57 -10.66 8.45
CA SER A 306 -8.58 -11.72 8.46
C SER A 306 -8.83 -12.20 7.02
N LEU A 307 -9.15 -13.48 6.83
CA LEU A 307 -9.45 -14.02 5.49
C LEU A 307 -10.61 -13.26 4.82
N VAL A 308 -11.61 -12.89 5.63
CA VAL A 308 -12.78 -12.13 5.17
C VAL A 308 -12.37 -10.74 4.68
N ASP A 309 -11.51 -10.02 5.40
CA ASP A 309 -11.05 -8.69 4.98
C ASP A 309 -10.09 -8.75 3.80
N ALA A 310 -9.26 -9.79 3.72
CA ALA A 310 -8.41 -10.02 2.55
C ALA A 310 -9.25 -10.27 1.29
N GLU A 311 -10.30 -11.09 1.37
CA GLU A 311 -11.24 -11.31 0.26
C GLU A 311 -11.94 -10.01 -0.15
N ARG A 312 -12.42 -9.22 0.81
CA ARG A 312 -13.03 -7.90 0.55
C ARG A 312 -12.06 -6.96 -0.15
N ALA A 313 -10.82 -6.88 0.31
CA ALA A 313 -9.79 -6.00 -0.25
C ALA A 313 -9.33 -6.42 -1.66
N VAL A 314 -9.48 -7.70 -2.02
CA VAL A 314 -9.15 -8.22 -3.36
C VAL A 314 -10.26 -7.98 -4.40
N GLU A 315 -11.54 -7.91 -4.00
CA GLU A 315 -12.65 -7.81 -4.95
C GLU A 315 -12.55 -6.65 -5.98
N PRO A 316 -12.08 -5.44 -5.61
CA PRO A 316 -11.85 -4.38 -6.59
C PRO A 316 -10.79 -4.73 -7.64
N LEU A 317 -9.76 -5.49 -7.28
CA LEU A 317 -8.70 -5.95 -8.20
C LEU A 317 -9.21 -7.02 -9.16
N GLU A 318 -10.06 -7.95 -8.69
CA GLU A 318 -10.76 -8.90 -9.56
C GLU A 318 -11.69 -8.20 -10.55
N THR A 319 -12.33 -7.12 -10.10
CA THR A 319 -13.17 -6.28 -10.96
C THR A 319 -12.34 -5.58 -12.05
N ALA A 320 -11.14 -5.13 -11.71
CA ALA A 320 -10.20 -4.47 -12.62
C ALA A 320 -9.62 -5.36 -13.73
N LYS A 321 -9.83 -6.68 -13.66
CA LYS A 321 -9.47 -7.61 -14.75
C LYS A 321 -10.35 -7.43 -15.99
N ARG A 322 -11.48 -6.71 -15.87
CA ARG A 322 -12.32 -6.28 -16.99
C ARG A 322 -11.80 -4.99 -17.61
N THR A 323 -12.33 -4.65 -18.78
CA THR A 323 -12.11 -3.36 -19.44
C THR A 323 -13.26 -2.39 -19.13
N GLY A 324 -13.00 -1.09 -19.26
CA GLY A 324 -14.03 -0.06 -19.06
C GLY A 324 -13.79 0.75 -17.79
N PHE A 325 -14.35 1.95 -17.76
CA PHE A 325 -14.10 2.96 -16.73
C PHE A 325 -14.40 2.46 -15.30
N GLN A 326 -15.46 1.68 -15.08
CA GLN A 326 -15.76 1.11 -13.76
C GLN A 326 -14.74 0.06 -13.33
N ALA A 327 -14.21 -0.74 -14.26
CA ALA A 327 -13.16 -1.70 -13.96
C ALA A 327 -11.86 -0.98 -13.56
N GLU A 328 -11.51 0.10 -14.28
CA GLU A 328 -10.36 0.94 -13.95
C GLU A 328 -10.52 1.60 -12.56
N LYS A 329 -11.73 2.11 -12.28
CA LYS A 329 -12.11 2.68 -10.97
C LYS A 329 -11.96 1.68 -9.82
N ALA A 330 -12.32 0.42 -10.04
CA ALA A 330 -12.13 -0.66 -9.07
C ALA A 330 -10.64 -0.97 -8.87
N GLY A 331 -9.85 -0.99 -9.95
CA GLY A 331 -8.41 -1.24 -9.91
C GLY A 331 -7.67 -0.21 -9.06
N TYR A 332 -7.96 1.07 -9.26
CA TYR A 332 -7.38 2.14 -8.44
C TYR A 332 -7.68 1.98 -6.96
N ARG A 333 -8.92 1.65 -6.61
CA ARG A 333 -9.29 1.38 -5.22
C ARG A 333 -8.52 0.20 -4.66
N GLY A 334 -8.38 -0.88 -5.41
CA GLY A 334 -7.56 -2.02 -4.99
C GLY A 334 -6.10 -1.66 -4.73
N LEU A 335 -5.49 -0.83 -5.58
CA LEU A 335 -4.11 -0.34 -5.37
C LEU A 335 -4.00 0.59 -4.16
N ALA A 336 -4.94 1.52 -4.00
CA ALA A 336 -5.00 2.41 -2.85
C ALA A 336 -5.13 1.61 -1.55
N THR A 337 -5.99 0.59 -1.54
CA THR A 337 -6.13 -0.37 -0.43
C THR A 337 -4.82 -1.10 -0.13
N ALA A 338 -4.12 -1.62 -1.14
CA ALA A 338 -2.83 -2.29 -0.93
C ALA A 338 -1.78 -1.33 -0.34
N ARG A 339 -1.75 -0.06 -0.78
CA ARG A 339 -0.85 0.97 -0.23
C ARG A 339 -1.19 1.32 1.21
N ASN A 340 -2.47 1.46 1.53
CA ASN A 340 -2.93 1.73 2.89
C ASN A 340 -2.56 0.58 3.82
N LEU A 341 -2.75 -0.66 3.37
CA LEU A 341 -2.32 -1.85 4.11
C LEU A 341 -0.82 -1.83 4.36
N LEU A 342 -0.01 -1.62 3.32
CA LEU A 342 1.45 -1.54 3.44
C LEU A 342 1.90 -0.44 4.41
N SER A 343 1.37 0.78 4.26
CA SER A 343 1.67 1.91 5.14
C SER A 343 1.30 1.58 6.58
N ARG A 344 0.13 0.97 6.82
CA ARG A 344 -0.31 0.58 8.16
C ARG A 344 0.58 -0.51 8.75
N SER A 345 0.88 -1.56 8.00
CA SER A 345 1.78 -2.64 8.42
C SER A 345 3.16 -2.11 8.83
N VAL A 346 3.73 -1.21 8.03
CA VAL A 346 5.02 -0.57 8.32
C VAL A 346 4.94 0.29 9.58
N ARG A 347 3.85 1.04 9.81
CA ARG A 347 3.63 1.81 11.06
C ARG A 347 3.61 0.90 12.28
N VAL A 348 2.88 -0.21 12.21
CA VAL A 348 2.77 -1.19 13.31
C VAL A 348 4.14 -1.78 13.63
N LEU A 349 4.92 -2.16 12.61
CA LEU A 349 6.30 -2.63 12.79
C LEU A 349 7.21 -1.54 13.37
N ALA A 350 7.12 -0.29 12.90
CA ALA A 350 7.96 0.81 13.36
C ALA A 350 7.68 1.15 14.83
N LEU A 351 6.42 1.21 15.25
CA LEU A 351 6.04 1.39 16.65
C LEU A 351 6.50 0.20 17.51
N GLY A 352 6.31 -1.02 17.00
CA GLY A 352 6.84 -2.25 17.58
C GLY A 352 8.36 -2.35 17.60
N SER A 353 9.09 -1.57 16.81
CA SER A 353 10.57 -1.51 16.86
C SER A 353 11.08 -0.47 17.85
N THR A 354 10.39 0.68 17.94
CA THR A 354 10.83 1.83 18.73
C THR A 354 10.63 1.60 20.23
N PHE A 355 9.62 0.80 20.60
CA PHE A 355 9.45 0.32 21.98
C PHE A 355 10.51 -0.75 22.38
N PHE A 356 11.29 -1.28 21.43
CA PHE A 356 12.08 -2.51 21.60
C PHE A 356 13.58 -2.37 21.33
N MET A 357 14.09 -1.16 21.05
CA MET A 357 15.54 -0.94 20.90
C MET A 357 16.36 -1.09 22.20
N GLY A 358 15.75 -1.47 23.33
CA GLY A 358 16.46 -1.97 24.50
C GLY A 358 16.39 -3.50 24.61
N THR A 359 17.31 -4.25 23.97
CA THR A 359 17.62 -5.69 24.21
C THR A 359 16.51 -6.76 24.11
N VAL A 360 15.22 -6.42 23.93
CA VAL A 360 14.09 -7.38 23.97
C VAL A 360 13.47 -7.62 22.57
N TYR A 361 14.21 -7.40 21.48
CA TYR A 361 13.73 -7.69 20.13
C TYR A 361 13.41 -9.19 19.92
N SER A 362 14.08 -10.08 20.66
CA SER A 362 13.88 -11.53 20.58
C SER A 362 12.62 -12.06 21.28
N ASN A 363 12.08 -11.35 22.28
CA ASN A 363 11.05 -11.91 23.18
C ASN A 363 9.63 -11.36 22.97
N PHE A 364 9.47 -10.32 22.15
CA PHE A 364 8.17 -9.68 21.93
C PHE A 364 7.68 -9.83 20.49
N ALA A 365 8.59 -9.78 19.51
CA ALA A 365 8.33 -10.34 18.19
C ALA A 365 7.94 -11.82 18.29
N THR A 366 8.35 -12.55 19.33
CA THR A 366 7.88 -13.92 19.61
C THR A 366 6.52 -14.01 20.32
N LYS A 367 5.96 -12.90 20.83
CA LYS A 367 4.70 -12.89 21.61
C LYS A 367 3.51 -12.22 20.91
N SER A 368 3.72 -11.25 20.03
CA SER A 368 2.63 -10.64 19.26
C SER A 368 2.42 -11.40 17.95
N ALA A 369 1.31 -12.13 17.86
CA ALA A 369 0.90 -12.84 16.64
C ALA A 369 0.77 -11.88 15.44
N LEU A 370 0.26 -10.67 15.67
CA LEU A 370 0.15 -9.62 14.66
C LEU A 370 1.51 -9.22 14.08
N LEU A 371 2.51 -8.95 14.93
CA LEU A 371 3.85 -8.55 14.46
C LEU A 371 4.55 -9.67 13.70
N GLN A 372 4.38 -10.94 14.11
CA GLN A 372 4.89 -12.10 13.38
C GLN A 372 4.25 -12.24 12.01
N SER A 373 2.93 -12.09 11.96
CA SER A 373 2.15 -12.22 10.74
C SER A 373 2.50 -11.12 9.74
N ILE A 374 2.65 -9.87 10.21
CA ILE A 374 3.10 -8.74 9.40
C ILE A 374 4.55 -8.91 8.96
N GLY A 375 5.45 -9.34 9.86
CA GLY A 375 6.87 -9.54 9.55
C GLY A 375 7.14 -10.71 8.59
N THR A 376 6.26 -11.72 8.55
CA THR A 376 6.33 -12.82 7.57
C THR A 376 5.77 -12.40 6.21
N PHE A 377 4.87 -11.42 6.22
CA PHE A 377 4.17 -10.92 5.04
C PHE A 377 4.98 -9.89 4.24
N LEU A 378 5.70 -9.00 4.93
CA LEU A 378 6.56 -7.97 4.34
C LEU A 378 7.96 -8.51 4.03
#